data_AF-A0A6C0L8T8-F1
#
_entry.id   AF-A0A6C0L8T8-F1
#
_cell.length_a   1.000
_cell.length_b   1.000
_cell.length_c   1.000
_cell.angle_alpha   90.00
_cell.angle_beta   90.00
_cell.angle_gamma   90.00
#
_symmetry.space_group_name_H-M   'P 1'
#
loop_
_entity.id
_entity.type
_entity.pdbx_description
1 polymer ?
#
loop_
_entity_poly.entity_id
_entity_poly.type
_entity_poly.pdbx_seq_one_letter_code
_entity_poly.pdbx_strand_id
1 'polypeptide(L)'
;MPCEKQTTKKYLSRKSPPYSAMDCKGKTMDGKDGKYISMPDKNKVYRWTKVGSTKGTQKNLDIPKPKHKYTIEDNGTHPYQVYDYGSRADIYAFKYDKDTDKDIMQKKILSIPYKKIFPGDNALRLKDYPSVKGNTVLLLQKNGKYIYVGAGIFEFETKDGDVIDKYYSPVGNSDVPYPYAVGQKNSYFLIEKQYVENKNLDLKKDGYTQLYGFPEKRGDSPNPVPAKSLRMKILFKRFALYH
;
A
#
# COMPACT_ATOMS: atom_id res chain seq x y z
N MET A 1 4.97 24.60 29.48
CA MET A 1 4.18 25.78 29.90
C MET A 1 2.70 25.42 29.82
N PRO A 2 1.92 25.77 30.85
CA PRO A 2 0.49 25.47 30.89
C PRO A 2 -0.28 26.34 29.88
N CYS A 3 -1.30 25.74 29.26
CA CYS A 3 -2.17 26.42 28.30
C CYS A 3 -3.16 27.32 29.05
N GLU A 4 -2.72 28.52 29.40
CA GLU A 4 -3.46 29.45 30.26
C GLU A 4 -4.06 30.62 29.48
N LYS A 5 -5.22 31.06 29.95
CA LYS A 5 -5.95 32.19 29.38
C LYS A 5 -5.20 33.48 29.71
N GLN A 6 -4.94 34.28 28.70
CA GLN A 6 -4.25 35.56 28.78
C GLN A 6 -5.29 36.69 28.90
N THR A 7 -5.14 37.55 29.89
CA THR A 7 -6.08 38.64 30.20
C THR A 7 -5.60 40.01 29.71
N THR A 8 -4.44 40.08 29.07
CA THR A 8 -3.92 41.36 28.55
C THR A 8 -4.79 41.92 27.43
N LYS A 9 -4.84 43.25 27.31
CA LYS A 9 -5.64 43.97 26.29
C LYS A 9 -5.42 43.45 24.87
N LYS A 10 -4.18 43.05 24.53
CA LYS A 10 -3.80 42.45 23.24
C LYS A 10 -4.50 41.11 22.96
N TYR A 11 -4.66 40.26 23.98
CA TYR A 11 -5.27 38.94 23.84
C TYR A 11 -6.79 38.98 23.92
N LEU A 12 -7.34 39.99 24.62
CA LEU A 12 -8.78 40.20 24.71
C LEU A 12 -9.36 40.89 23.48
N SER A 13 -8.60 41.68 22.72
CA SER A 13 -9.13 42.41 21.56
C SER A 13 -9.14 41.61 20.26
N ARG A 14 -8.33 40.56 20.16
CA ARG A 14 -8.18 39.76 18.93
C ARG A 14 -9.36 38.82 18.67
N LYS A 15 -9.48 38.41 17.41
CA LYS A 15 -10.50 37.46 16.93
C LYS A 15 -10.25 36.03 17.42
N SER A 16 -8.99 35.59 17.44
CA SER A 16 -8.57 34.26 17.90
C SER A 16 -8.74 34.06 19.42
N PRO A 17 -8.76 32.82 19.93
CA PRO A 17 -8.91 32.52 21.36
C PRO A 17 -7.91 33.30 22.23
N PRO A 18 -8.24 33.75 23.45
CA PRO A 18 -7.35 34.51 24.32
C PRO A 18 -6.26 33.65 24.99
N TYR A 19 -5.69 32.68 24.28
CA TYR A 19 -4.65 31.76 24.77
C TYR A 19 -3.39 31.85 23.91
N SER A 20 -2.20 31.64 24.46
CA SER A 20 -0.99 31.52 23.64
C SER A 20 -1.05 30.23 22.81
N ALA A 21 -0.93 30.34 21.48
CA ALA A 21 -0.90 29.17 20.60
C ALA A 21 0.33 28.28 20.89
N MET A 22 1.45 28.90 21.29
CA MET A 22 2.69 28.21 21.65
C MET A 22 2.56 27.35 22.90
N ASP A 23 1.69 27.74 23.82
CA ASP A 23 1.43 26.99 25.06
C ASP A 23 0.27 26.01 24.90
N CYS A 24 -0.59 26.22 23.89
CA CYS A 24 -1.74 25.38 23.56
C CYS A 24 -1.55 24.60 22.26
N LYS A 25 -0.38 23.96 22.08
CA LYS A 25 0.00 23.24 20.85
C LYS A 25 -1.03 22.18 20.46
N GLY A 26 -1.51 22.23 19.21
CA GLY A 26 -2.44 21.23 18.64
C GLY A 26 -3.88 21.31 19.17
N LYS A 27 -4.17 22.22 20.13
CA LYS A 27 -5.52 22.38 20.66
C LYS A 27 -6.41 23.12 19.67
N THR A 28 -7.70 22.82 19.74
CA THR A 28 -8.74 23.55 19.03
C THR A 28 -9.59 24.30 20.05
N MET A 29 -9.84 25.59 19.81
CA MET A 29 -10.49 26.49 20.76
C MET A 29 -11.36 27.52 20.04
N ASP A 30 -12.38 28.02 20.73
CA ASP A 30 -13.27 29.04 20.20
C ASP A 30 -12.67 30.44 20.37
N GLY A 31 -12.60 31.16 19.26
CA GLY A 31 -12.35 32.58 19.20
C GLY A 31 -13.67 33.35 19.10
N LYS A 32 -13.59 34.68 19.07
CA LYS A 32 -14.75 35.57 18.98
C LYS A 32 -15.51 35.44 17.66
N ASP A 33 -14.84 35.00 16.59
CA ASP A 33 -15.39 34.94 15.24
C ASP A 33 -15.39 33.52 14.66
N GLY A 34 -15.18 32.49 15.49
CA GLY A 34 -15.25 31.10 15.09
C GLY A 34 -14.20 30.22 15.75
N LYS A 35 -14.11 28.97 15.29
CA LYS A 35 -13.22 27.96 15.85
C LYS A 35 -11.80 28.09 15.27
N TYR A 36 -10.77 27.88 16.10
CA TYR A 36 -9.36 27.97 15.73
C TYR A 36 -8.57 26.74 16.18
N ILE A 37 -7.57 26.33 15.41
CA ILE A 37 -6.61 25.28 15.78
C ILE A 37 -5.20 25.87 15.91
N SER A 38 -4.46 25.45 16.93
CA SER A 38 -3.06 25.84 17.14
C SER A 38 -2.14 24.92 16.32
N MET A 39 -1.52 25.46 15.26
CA MET A 39 -0.66 24.70 14.34
C MET A 39 0.74 25.32 14.24
N PRO A 40 1.81 24.52 14.14
CA PRO A 40 3.16 25.02 13.95
C PRO A 40 3.35 25.57 12.54
N ASP A 41 4.11 26.66 12.43
CA ASP A 41 4.68 27.10 11.16
C ASP A 41 5.98 26.33 10.82
N LYS A 42 6.59 26.66 9.69
CA LYS A 42 7.85 26.04 9.20
C LYS A 42 9.01 26.11 10.21
N ASN A 43 8.97 27.07 11.13
CA ASN A 43 9.98 27.27 12.17
C ASN A 43 9.54 26.66 13.52
N LYS A 44 8.51 25.80 13.51
CA LYS A 44 7.91 25.16 14.69
C LYS A 44 7.30 26.16 15.69
N VAL A 45 6.93 27.36 15.24
CA VAL A 45 6.22 28.36 16.06
C VAL A 45 4.72 28.17 15.86
N TYR A 46 3.98 27.93 16.95
CA TYR A 46 2.55 27.67 16.86
C TYR A 46 1.73 28.95 16.75
N ARG A 47 0.73 28.93 15.87
CA ARG A 47 -0.20 30.05 15.62
C ARG A 47 -1.63 29.56 15.55
N TRP A 48 -2.57 30.40 15.99
CA TRP A 48 -4.00 30.13 15.84
C TRP A 48 -4.43 30.30 14.39
N THR A 49 -4.90 29.22 13.78
CA THR A 49 -5.44 29.18 12.41
C THR A 49 -6.93 28.94 12.48
N LYS A 50 -7.73 29.82 11.87
CA LYS A 50 -9.19 29.68 11.91
C LYS A 50 -9.62 28.47 11.08
N VAL A 51 -10.41 27.60 11.68
CA VAL A 51 -10.93 26.38 11.05
C VAL A 51 -11.91 26.81 9.95
N GLY A 52 -11.66 26.37 8.72
CA GLY A 52 -12.49 26.69 7.55
C GLY A 52 -12.15 27.99 6.82
N SER A 53 -11.19 28.81 7.28
CA SER A 53 -10.74 29.98 6.52
C SER A 53 -9.53 29.64 5.63
N THR A 54 -9.78 29.28 4.38
CA THR A 54 -8.74 29.17 3.34
C THR A 54 -8.41 30.56 2.79
N LYS A 55 -7.70 31.37 3.58
CA LYS A 55 -7.06 32.63 3.13
C LYS A 55 -5.59 32.71 3.58
N GLY A 56 -4.89 31.60 3.46
CA GLY A 56 -3.44 31.62 3.28
C GLY A 56 -3.18 31.28 1.83
N THR A 57 -2.46 32.12 1.11
CA THR A 57 -1.74 31.73 -0.11
C THR A 57 -1.08 30.39 0.16
N GLN A 58 -1.69 29.31 -0.36
CA GLN A 58 -1.03 28.04 -0.52
C GLN A 58 0.18 28.36 -1.39
N LYS A 59 1.36 28.55 -0.78
CA LYS A 59 2.52 27.97 -1.44
C LYS A 59 2.11 26.52 -1.62
N ASN A 60 1.86 26.13 -2.86
CA ASN A 60 1.86 24.73 -3.26
C ASN A 60 3.09 24.15 -2.56
N LEU A 61 2.90 23.45 -1.45
CA LEU A 61 3.76 22.34 -1.17
C LEU A 61 3.55 21.51 -2.41
N ASP A 62 4.53 21.50 -3.30
CA ASP A 62 4.59 20.57 -4.42
C ASP A 62 4.67 19.19 -3.78
N ILE A 63 3.53 18.70 -3.29
CA ILE A 63 3.34 17.32 -2.91
C ILE A 63 3.51 16.63 -4.25
N PRO A 64 4.62 15.89 -4.45
CA PRO A 64 4.88 15.29 -5.74
C PRO A 64 3.65 14.47 -6.10
N LYS A 65 3.12 14.67 -7.30
CA LYS A 65 2.00 13.86 -7.76
C LYS A 65 2.52 12.44 -8.02
N PRO A 66 1.81 11.40 -7.58
CA PRO A 66 2.19 10.03 -7.90
C PRO A 66 2.13 9.83 -9.41
N LYS A 67 3.13 9.15 -9.97
CA LYS A 67 3.17 8.73 -11.37
C LYS A 67 2.10 7.69 -11.66
N HIS A 68 1.92 6.74 -10.73
CA HIS A 68 0.90 5.71 -10.82
C HIS A 68 0.22 5.51 -9.47
N LYS A 69 -1.02 5.01 -9.54
CA LYS A 69 -1.80 4.58 -8.38
C LYS A 69 -2.23 3.15 -8.64
N TYR A 70 -1.97 2.26 -7.69
CA TYR A 70 -2.37 0.86 -7.76
C TYR A 70 -3.26 0.54 -6.58
N THR A 71 -4.46 0.06 -6.86
CA THR A 71 -5.40 -0.43 -5.85
C THR A 71 -5.16 -1.92 -5.73
N ILE A 72 -4.78 -2.36 -4.53
CA ILE A 72 -4.52 -3.76 -4.27
C ILE A 72 -5.85 -4.46 -4.06
N GLU A 73 -6.04 -5.61 -4.69
CA GLU A 73 -7.27 -6.42 -4.61
C GLU A 73 -7.01 -7.68 -3.77
N ASP A 74 -8.03 -8.10 -3.02
CA ASP A 74 -8.05 -9.41 -2.36
C ASP A 74 -9.50 -9.81 -2.03
N ASN A 75 -10.02 -10.78 -2.79
CA ASN A 75 -11.28 -11.48 -2.51
C ASN A 75 -12.47 -10.52 -2.29
N GLY A 76 -12.67 -9.58 -3.22
CA GLY A 76 -13.76 -8.60 -3.17
C GLY A 76 -13.46 -7.36 -2.31
N THR A 77 -12.24 -7.22 -1.80
CA THR A 77 -11.82 -6.08 -0.98
C THR A 77 -10.59 -5.39 -1.52
N HIS A 78 -10.36 -4.16 -1.07
CA HIS A 78 -9.18 -3.39 -1.45
C HIS A 78 -8.30 -3.12 -0.22
N PRO A 79 -7.42 -4.03 0.22
CA PRO A 79 -6.71 -3.86 1.49
C PRO A 79 -5.74 -2.67 1.49
N TYR A 80 -5.19 -2.29 0.33
CA TYR A 80 -4.17 -1.24 0.24
C TYR A 80 -4.30 -0.36 -1.01
N GLN A 81 -3.82 0.88 -0.90
CA GLN A 81 -3.50 1.77 -2.03
C GLN A 81 -2.00 2.02 -2.08
N VAL A 82 -1.39 1.79 -3.24
CA VAL A 82 0.02 2.09 -3.50
C VAL A 82 0.14 3.31 -4.41
N TYR A 83 0.87 4.32 -3.94
CA TYR A 83 1.24 5.51 -4.70
C TYR A 83 2.71 5.44 -5.12
N ASP A 84 2.94 5.32 -6.42
CA ASP A 84 4.27 5.24 -7.04
C ASP A 84 4.77 6.66 -7.41
N TYR A 85 5.92 7.06 -6.87
CA TYR A 85 6.60 8.33 -7.18
C TYR A 85 7.86 8.17 -8.06
N GLY A 86 8.13 6.98 -8.59
CA GLY A 86 9.24 6.65 -9.49
C GLY A 86 10.50 6.13 -8.78
N SER A 87 10.72 6.50 -7.53
CA SER A 87 11.83 6.03 -6.70
C SER A 87 11.40 5.57 -5.29
N ARG A 88 10.13 5.78 -4.99
CA ARG A 88 9.49 5.49 -3.71
C ARG A 88 8.04 5.13 -3.93
N ALA A 89 7.56 4.15 -3.18
CA ALA A 89 6.16 3.79 -3.09
C ALA A 89 5.63 4.11 -1.69
N ASP A 90 4.55 4.87 -1.60
CA ASP A 90 3.83 5.08 -0.34
C ASP A 90 2.61 4.16 -0.31
N ILE A 91 2.42 3.44 0.79
CA ILE A 91 1.34 2.45 0.94
C ILE A 91 0.41 2.92 2.05
N TYR A 92 -0.87 2.95 1.73
CA TYR A 92 -1.97 3.29 2.63
C TYR A 92 -2.84 2.06 2.81
N ALA A 93 -3.25 1.77 4.04
CA ALA A 93 -4.25 0.73 4.28
C ALA A 93 -5.64 1.29 4.03
N PHE A 94 -6.58 0.45 3.63
CA PHE A 94 -8.00 0.75 3.71
C PHE A 94 -8.61 0.09 4.95
N LYS A 95 -9.74 0.63 5.38
CA LYS A 95 -10.63 0.00 6.36
C LYS A 95 -12.03 0.05 5.77
N TYR A 96 -12.67 -1.10 5.67
CA TYR A 96 -14.07 -1.18 5.29
C TYR A 96 -14.95 -0.57 6.39
N ASP A 97 -15.82 0.34 5.97
CA ASP A 97 -16.80 1.00 6.80
C ASP A 97 -18.19 0.43 6.49
N LYS A 98 -18.73 -0.34 7.44
CA LYS A 98 -20.01 -1.04 7.33
C LYS A 98 -21.20 -0.08 7.21
N ASP A 99 -21.10 1.12 7.78
CA ASP A 99 -22.20 2.09 7.81
C ASP A 99 -22.35 2.78 6.45
N THR A 100 -21.24 2.97 5.74
CA THR A 100 -21.21 3.64 4.43
C THR A 100 -21.06 2.68 3.25
N ASP A 101 -20.85 1.39 3.52
CA ASP A 101 -20.53 0.34 2.56
C ASP A 101 -19.35 0.72 1.63
N LYS A 102 -18.29 1.28 2.23
CA LYS A 102 -17.14 1.84 1.50
C LYS A 102 -15.81 1.52 2.15
N ASP A 103 -14.79 1.37 1.31
CA ASP A 103 -13.40 1.34 1.74
C ASP A 103 -12.90 2.76 2.05
N ILE A 104 -12.55 3.02 3.31
CA ILE A 104 -12.02 4.31 3.76
C ILE A 104 -10.51 4.23 3.90
N MET A 105 -9.80 5.04 3.09
CA MET A 105 -8.35 5.12 3.14
C MET A 105 -7.89 5.62 4.52
N GLN A 106 -7.04 4.83 5.16
CA GLN A 106 -6.46 5.12 6.46
C GLN A 106 -5.14 5.91 6.31
N LYS A 107 -4.41 6.08 7.42
CA LYS A 107 -3.07 6.68 7.39
C LYS A 107 -2.09 5.83 6.56
N LYS A 108 -1.07 6.50 6.02
CA LYS A 108 0.09 5.86 5.40
C LYS A 108 0.72 4.87 6.39
N ILE A 109 0.89 3.62 5.96
CA ILE A 109 1.48 2.55 6.77
C ILE A 109 2.95 2.30 6.42
N LEU A 110 3.34 2.52 5.16
CA LEU A 110 4.71 2.32 4.68
C LEU A 110 5.11 3.37 3.65
N SER A 111 6.42 3.60 3.56
CA SER A 111 7.06 4.44 2.56
C SER A 111 8.37 3.77 2.16
N ILE A 112 8.38 3.13 0.99
CA ILE A 112 9.42 2.19 0.57
C ILE A 112 10.21 2.78 -0.60
N PRO A 113 11.50 3.10 -0.44
CA PRO A 113 12.36 3.37 -1.58
C PRO A 113 12.58 2.08 -2.37
N TYR A 114 12.51 2.15 -3.70
CA TYR A 114 12.70 1.00 -4.57
C TYR A 114 13.58 1.34 -5.77
N LYS A 115 14.20 0.30 -6.34
CA LYS A 115 14.97 0.33 -7.59
C LYS A 115 14.08 0.03 -8.80
N LYS A 116 13.20 -0.99 -8.67
CA LYS A 116 12.24 -1.36 -9.72
C LYS A 116 10.89 -1.71 -9.08
N ILE A 117 9.80 -1.39 -9.80
CA ILE A 117 8.43 -1.74 -9.44
C ILE A 117 7.87 -2.65 -10.53
N PHE A 118 7.16 -3.70 -10.10
CA PHE A 118 6.47 -4.63 -10.97
C PHE A 118 4.99 -4.60 -10.58
N PRO A 119 4.13 -3.87 -11.32
CA PRO A 119 2.69 -3.95 -11.15
C PRO A 119 2.21 -5.30 -11.69
N GLY A 120 1.51 -6.08 -10.87
CA GLY A 120 0.93 -7.36 -11.27
C GLY A 120 -0.22 -7.14 -12.25
N ASP A 121 -0.38 -8.04 -13.21
CA ASP A 121 -1.51 -8.06 -14.15
C ASP A 121 -1.67 -9.46 -14.78
N ASN A 122 -2.62 -9.58 -15.71
CA ASN A 122 -2.75 -10.76 -16.57
C ASN A 122 -1.92 -10.61 -17.87
N ALA A 123 -0.61 -10.31 -17.77
CA ALA A 123 0.26 -10.17 -18.95
C ALA A 123 0.40 -11.47 -19.78
N LEU A 124 0.07 -12.64 -19.22
CA LEU A 124 -0.02 -13.90 -19.97
C LEU A 124 -1.27 -13.99 -20.85
N ARG A 125 -2.23 -13.05 -20.72
CA ARG A 125 -3.49 -13.02 -21.48
C ARG A 125 -4.28 -14.33 -21.34
N LEU A 126 -4.33 -14.86 -20.12
CA LEU A 126 -5.15 -16.02 -19.80
C LEU A 126 -6.62 -15.65 -20.03
N LYS A 127 -7.36 -16.46 -20.81
CA LYS A 127 -8.70 -16.11 -21.30
C LYS A 127 -9.73 -15.90 -20.19
N ASP A 128 -9.58 -16.62 -19.09
CA ASP A 128 -10.55 -16.64 -17.98
C ASP A 128 -10.24 -15.60 -16.89
N TYR A 129 -9.24 -14.75 -17.11
CA TYR A 129 -8.77 -13.80 -16.10
C TYR A 129 -8.90 -12.36 -16.63
N PRO A 130 -9.62 -11.46 -15.92
CA PRO A 130 -9.63 -10.05 -16.28
C PRO A 130 -8.22 -9.44 -16.19
N SER A 131 -7.97 -8.42 -17.02
CA SER A 131 -6.73 -7.66 -16.99
C SER A 131 -6.88 -6.48 -16.03
N VAL A 132 -6.58 -6.71 -14.76
CA VAL A 132 -6.50 -5.64 -13.76
C VAL A 132 -5.04 -5.37 -13.43
N LYS A 133 -4.55 -4.21 -13.85
CA LYS A 133 -3.15 -3.82 -13.65
C LYS A 133 -2.94 -3.20 -12.27
N GLY A 134 -1.96 -3.72 -11.55
CA GLY A 134 -1.59 -3.28 -10.21
C GLY A 134 -2.47 -3.84 -9.10
N ASN A 135 -3.24 -4.90 -9.37
CA ASN A 135 -4.00 -5.64 -8.35
C ASN A 135 -3.12 -6.20 -7.24
N THR A 136 -1.84 -6.44 -7.54
CA THR A 136 -0.75 -6.62 -6.58
C THR A 136 0.49 -5.87 -7.07
N VAL A 137 1.45 -5.62 -6.19
CA VAL A 137 2.69 -4.92 -6.53
C VAL A 137 3.89 -5.64 -5.92
N LEU A 138 4.95 -5.82 -6.70
CA LEU A 138 6.25 -6.29 -6.23
C LEU A 138 7.30 -5.17 -6.40
N LEU A 139 8.09 -4.93 -5.36
CA LEU A 139 9.11 -3.88 -5.30
C LEU A 139 10.49 -4.50 -5.11
N LEU A 140 11.43 -4.25 -6.03
CA LEU A 140 12.86 -4.54 -5.83
C LEU A 140 13.51 -3.37 -5.10
N GLN A 141 14.08 -3.62 -3.92
CA GLN A 141 14.83 -2.65 -3.13
C GLN A 141 16.29 -2.53 -3.58
N LYS A 142 16.97 -1.45 -3.18
CA LYS A 142 18.38 -1.22 -3.53
C LYS A 142 19.35 -2.27 -2.96
N ASN A 143 18.99 -2.90 -1.85
CA ASN A 143 19.76 -3.96 -1.20
C ASN A 143 19.50 -5.36 -1.80
N GLY A 144 18.74 -5.46 -2.91
CA GLY A 144 18.46 -6.73 -3.59
C GLY A 144 17.25 -7.49 -3.04
N LYS A 145 16.65 -7.04 -1.94
CA LYS A 145 15.42 -7.65 -1.40
C LYS A 145 14.19 -7.26 -2.20
N TYR A 146 13.16 -8.07 -2.10
CA TYR A 146 11.86 -7.81 -2.70
C TYR A 146 10.80 -7.59 -1.63
N ILE A 147 9.89 -6.64 -1.85
CA ILE A 147 8.69 -6.44 -1.03
C ILE A 147 7.48 -6.71 -1.90
N TYR A 148 6.71 -7.72 -1.51
CA TYR A 148 5.40 -8.00 -2.08
C TYR A 148 4.32 -7.23 -1.31
N VAL A 149 3.41 -6.61 -2.06
CA VAL A 149 2.22 -5.90 -1.59
C VAL A 149 1.02 -6.52 -2.29
N GLY A 150 0.27 -7.36 -1.57
CA GLY A 150 -1.00 -7.92 -2.01
C GLY A 150 -1.93 -8.05 -0.82
N ALA A 151 -2.59 -9.20 -0.65
CA ALA A 151 -3.42 -9.51 0.51
C ALA A 151 -2.74 -9.20 1.86
N GLY A 152 -1.43 -9.42 1.95
CA GLY A 152 -0.55 -8.94 3.01
C GLY A 152 0.72 -8.31 2.43
N ILE A 153 1.61 -7.82 3.31
CA ILE A 153 2.89 -7.22 2.91
C ILE A 153 4.03 -7.98 3.56
N PHE A 154 4.97 -8.49 2.76
CA PHE A 154 6.16 -9.15 3.27
C PHE A 154 7.39 -8.86 2.42
N GLU A 155 8.54 -8.92 3.07
CA GLU A 155 9.87 -8.82 2.46
C GLU A 155 10.47 -10.21 2.28
N PHE A 156 11.13 -10.48 1.16
CA PHE A 156 11.83 -11.73 0.92
C PHE A 156 13.11 -11.54 0.09
N GLU A 157 13.96 -12.56 0.14
CA GLU A 157 15.12 -12.71 -0.73
C GLU A 157 14.89 -13.89 -1.66
N THR A 158 15.34 -13.75 -2.90
CA THR A 158 15.31 -14.84 -3.88
C THR A 158 16.35 -15.90 -3.55
N LYS A 159 16.08 -17.15 -3.96
CA LYS A 159 17.02 -18.25 -3.76
C LYS A 159 18.32 -17.95 -4.52
N ASP A 160 19.46 -18.00 -3.82
CA ASP A 160 20.80 -17.77 -4.37
C ASP A 160 20.93 -16.46 -5.17
N GLY A 161 20.18 -15.42 -4.78
CA GLY A 161 20.23 -14.12 -5.44
C GLY A 161 19.63 -14.11 -6.85
N ASP A 162 18.73 -15.05 -7.18
CA ASP A 162 18.02 -15.09 -8.46
C ASP A 162 17.35 -13.74 -8.79
N VAL A 163 17.34 -13.38 -10.06
CA VAL A 163 16.86 -12.05 -10.51
C VAL A 163 15.48 -12.21 -11.14
N ILE A 164 14.52 -11.41 -10.67
CA ILE A 164 13.14 -11.42 -11.17
C ILE A 164 13.03 -10.57 -12.43
N ASP A 165 12.58 -11.20 -13.51
CA ASP A 165 12.42 -10.57 -14.82
C ASP A 165 10.95 -10.22 -15.10
N LYS A 166 10.04 -11.13 -14.74
CA LYS A 166 8.60 -11.00 -15.00
C LYS A 166 7.80 -11.16 -13.72
N TYR A 167 6.63 -10.53 -13.71
CA TYR A 167 5.69 -10.62 -12.60
C TYR A 167 4.28 -10.68 -13.18
N TYR A 168 3.50 -11.63 -12.67
CA TYR A 168 2.13 -11.86 -13.08
C TYR A 168 1.26 -11.86 -11.84
N SER A 169 0.01 -11.45 -12.01
CA SER A 169 -1.02 -11.48 -10.98
C SER A 169 -2.39 -11.56 -11.66
N PRO A 170 -2.72 -12.68 -12.33
CA PRO A 170 -4.06 -12.86 -12.87
C PRO A 170 -5.09 -12.94 -11.72
N VAL A 171 -6.28 -12.35 -11.89
CA VAL A 171 -7.36 -12.33 -10.88
C VAL A 171 -8.37 -13.43 -11.20
N GLY A 172 -8.54 -14.42 -10.32
CA GLY A 172 -9.53 -15.47 -10.54
C GLY A 172 -10.97 -15.00 -10.34
N ASN A 173 -11.94 -15.87 -10.64
CA ASN A 173 -13.37 -15.56 -10.59
C ASN A 173 -13.88 -15.05 -9.23
N SER A 174 -13.20 -15.39 -8.13
CA SER A 174 -13.53 -14.91 -6.78
C SER A 174 -12.86 -13.59 -6.41
N ASP A 175 -12.38 -12.82 -7.39
CA ASP A 175 -11.62 -11.59 -7.18
C ASP A 175 -10.34 -11.79 -6.34
N VAL A 176 -9.73 -12.97 -6.48
CA VAL A 176 -8.48 -13.33 -5.79
C VAL A 176 -7.33 -13.21 -6.78
N PRO A 177 -6.37 -12.30 -6.56
CA PRO A 177 -5.14 -12.28 -7.34
C PRO A 177 -4.29 -13.52 -7.09
N TYR A 178 -3.67 -14.06 -8.13
CA TYR A 178 -2.72 -15.18 -8.08
C TYR A 178 -1.29 -14.73 -8.45
N PRO A 179 -0.62 -13.93 -7.60
CA PRO A 179 0.65 -13.31 -7.94
C PRO A 179 1.83 -14.27 -7.87
N TYR A 180 2.59 -14.30 -8.95
CA TYR A 180 3.88 -14.98 -9.00
C TYR A 180 4.90 -14.23 -9.84
N ALA A 181 6.15 -14.34 -9.44
CA ALA A 181 7.28 -13.74 -10.13
C ALA A 181 8.11 -14.81 -10.82
N VAL A 182 8.55 -14.55 -12.05
CA VAL A 182 9.44 -15.44 -12.78
C VAL A 182 10.82 -14.81 -12.80
N GLY A 183 11.75 -15.43 -12.06
CA GLY A 183 13.17 -15.15 -12.14
C GLY A 183 13.87 -15.97 -13.20
N GLN A 184 15.19 -15.82 -13.27
CA GLN A 184 16.01 -16.52 -14.25
C GLN A 184 16.04 -18.03 -13.99
N LYS A 185 16.06 -18.44 -12.72
CA LYS A 185 16.16 -19.86 -12.32
C LYS A 185 14.88 -20.40 -11.68
N ASN A 186 14.13 -19.57 -10.97
CA ASN A 186 12.97 -19.99 -10.19
C ASN A 186 11.75 -19.10 -10.45
N SER A 187 10.57 -19.67 -10.24
CA SER A 187 9.31 -18.96 -10.15
C SER A 187 8.85 -18.92 -8.69
N TYR A 188 8.40 -17.76 -8.23
CA TYR A 188 8.07 -17.44 -6.84
C TYR A 188 6.57 -17.20 -6.69
N PHE A 189 5.88 -18.09 -5.97
CA PHE A 189 4.43 -18.06 -5.75
C PHE A 189 4.12 -17.39 -4.42
N LEU A 190 3.56 -16.18 -4.47
CA LEU A 190 3.58 -15.26 -3.34
C LEU A 190 2.45 -15.48 -2.34
N ILE A 191 1.34 -16.11 -2.77
CA ILE A 191 0.29 -16.60 -1.85
C ILE A 191 0.84 -17.74 -1.00
N GLU A 192 1.41 -18.75 -1.66
CA GLU A 192 1.88 -19.98 -1.00
C GLU A 192 3.23 -19.83 -0.33
N LYS A 193 3.88 -18.68 -0.54
CA LYS A 193 5.16 -18.35 0.09
C LYS A 193 6.18 -19.43 -0.27
N GLN A 194 6.20 -19.79 -1.54
CA GLN A 194 6.98 -20.90 -2.08
C GLN A 194 7.66 -20.49 -3.39
N TYR A 195 8.62 -21.29 -3.81
CA TYR A 195 9.24 -21.19 -5.13
C TYR A 195 9.44 -22.56 -5.76
N VAL A 196 9.51 -22.57 -7.08
CA VAL A 196 9.69 -23.75 -7.94
C VAL A 196 10.81 -23.46 -8.92
N GLU A 197 11.68 -24.44 -9.18
CA GLU A 197 12.70 -24.31 -10.23
C GLU A 197 12.02 -24.25 -11.62
N ASN A 198 12.40 -23.29 -12.45
CA ASN A 198 11.76 -23.05 -13.75
C ASN A 198 11.79 -24.27 -14.68
N LYS A 199 12.78 -25.16 -14.54
CA LYS A 199 12.86 -26.42 -15.30
C LYS A 199 11.68 -27.36 -15.08
N ASN A 200 10.93 -27.16 -14.00
CA ASN A 200 9.76 -27.96 -13.66
C ASN A 200 8.43 -27.27 -14.09
N LEU A 201 8.50 -26.15 -14.81
CA LEU A 201 7.34 -25.37 -15.24
C LEU A 201 7.38 -25.09 -16.74
N ASP A 202 6.22 -25.10 -17.39
CA ASP A 202 6.01 -24.42 -18.66
C ASP A 202 5.69 -22.94 -18.39
N LEU A 203 6.69 -22.08 -18.57
CA LEU A 203 6.57 -20.63 -18.33
C LEU A 203 5.66 -19.88 -19.32
N LYS A 204 5.10 -20.58 -20.30
CA LYS A 204 4.08 -20.04 -21.22
C LYS A 204 2.66 -20.28 -20.72
N LYS A 205 2.48 -21.13 -19.71
CA LYS A 205 1.20 -21.46 -19.09
C LYS A 205 1.08 -20.75 -17.75
N ASP A 206 -0.13 -20.79 -17.18
CA ASP A 206 -0.36 -20.29 -15.85
C ASP A 206 0.46 -21.09 -14.81
N GLY A 207 1.25 -20.39 -14.01
CA GLY A 207 2.07 -21.00 -12.97
C GLY A 207 1.24 -21.63 -11.86
N TYR A 208 0.13 -21.01 -11.47
CA TYR A 208 -0.68 -21.49 -10.34
C TYR A 208 -1.46 -22.76 -10.69
N THR A 209 -1.98 -22.86 -11.91
CA THR A 209 -2.58 -24.08 -12.46
C THR A 209 -1.60 -25.26 -12.36
N GLN A 210 -0.33 -25.04 -12.74
CA GLN A 210 0.72 -26.06 -12.64
C GLN A 210 1.10 -26.38 -11.19
N LEU A 211 1.21 -25.36 -10.33
CA LEU A 211 1.55 -25.55 -8.90
C LEU A 211 0.51 -26.42 -8.19
N TYR A 212 -0.78 -26.14 -8.38
CA TYR A 212 -1.86 -26.91 -7.77
C TYR A 212 -2.12 -28.26 -8.47
N GLY A 213 -1.48 -28.49 -9.62
CA GLY A 213 -1.69 -29.69 -10.42
C GLY A 213 -3.08 -29.76 -11.03
N PHE A 214 -3.75 -28.63 -11.29
CA PHE A 214 -5.07 -28.68 -11.92
C PHE A 214 -4.97 -29.36 -13.29
N PRO A 215 -5.80 -30.39 -13.54
CA PRO A 215 -5.69 -31.16 -14.76
C PRO A 215 -6.09 -30.29 -15.96
N GLU A 216 -5.27 -30.29 -17.01
CA GLU A 216 -5.58 -29.58 -18.27
C GLU A 216 -6.77 -30.23 -18.99
N LYS A 217 -6.98 -31.54 -18.77
CA LYS A 217 -8.12 -32.29 -19.28
C LYS A 217 -8.78 -33.11 -18.20
N ARG A 218 -10.10 -33.22 -18.28
CA ARG A 218 -10.90 -34.08 -17.40
C ARG A 218 -10.39 -35.53 -17.51
N GLY A 219 -9.84 -36.06 -16.42
CA GLY A 219 -9.29 -37.42 -16.35
C GLY A 219 -7.78 -37.49 -16.13
N ASP A 220 -7.05 -36.39 -16.26
CA ASP A 220 -5.62 -36.36 -15.90
C ASP A 220 -5.44 -36.40 -14.37
N SER A 221 -4.44 -37.14 -13.90
CA SER A 221 -4.06 -37.13 -12.49
C SER A 221 -3.28 -35.85 -12.16
N PRO A 222 -3.67 -35.11 -11.11
CA PRO A 222 -2.93 -33.93 -10.67
C PRO A 222 -1.54 -34.35 -10.17
N ASN A 223 -0.49 -33.86 -10.81
CA ASN A 223 0.89 -34.01 -10.33
C ASN A 223 1.41 -32.62 -9.95
N PRO A 224 1.22 -32.18 -8.69
CA PRO A 224 1.71 -30.88 -8.27
C PRO A 224 3.24 -30.81 -8.40
N VAL A 225 3.72 -29.67 -8.86
CA VAL A 225 5.15 -29.46 -9.07
C VAL A 225 5.86 -29.34 -7.70
N PRO A 226 7.03 -29.98 -7.49
CA PRO A 226 7.76 -29.85 -6.24
C PRO A 226 8.11 -28.39 -5.93
N ALA A 227 7.59 -27.88 -4.81
CA ALA A 227 7.78 -26.51 -4.35
C ALA A 227 8.58 -26.47 -3.03
N LYS A 228 9.35 -25.39 -2.85
CA LYS A 228 10.19 -25.16 -1.67
C LYS A 228 9.74 -23.88 -0.97
N SER A 229 9.81 -23.85 0.36
CA SER A 229 9.41 -22.68 1.15
C SER A 229 10.29 -21.46 0.86
N LEU A 230 9.66 -20.30 0.75
CA LEU A 230 10.32 -19.01 0.57
C LEU A 230 10.63 -18.38 1.93
N ARG A 231 11.89 -18.01 2.15
CA ARG A 231 12.29 -17.30 3.36
C ARG A 231 11.82 -15.85 3.28
N MET A 232 11.08 -15.40 4.29
CA MET A 232 10.49 -14.06 4.30
C MET A 232 10.32 -13.48 5.69
N LYS A 233 10.11 -12.16 5.73
CA LYS A 233 9.72 -11.38 6.90
C LYS A 233 8.38 -10.72 6.63
N ILE A 234 7.37 -11.07 7.41
CA ILE A 234 6.05 -10.43 7.35
C ILE A 234 6.19 -9.00 7.89
N LEU A 235 5.72 -8.02 7.10
CA LEU A 235 5.64 -6.61 7.50
C LEU A 235 4.22 -6.27 7.95
N PHE A 236 3.22 -6.74 7.20
CA PHE A 236 1.79 -6.65 7.53
C PHE A 236 1.13 -7.99 7.21
N LYS A 237 0.38 -8.53 8.18
CA LYS A 237 -0.38 -9.76 7.98
C LYS A 237 -1.49 -9.52 6.96
N ARG A 238 -1.93 -10.60 6.29
CA ARG A 238 -3.16 -10.56 5.50
C ARG A 238 -4.30 -10.09 6.39
N PHE A 239 -5.09 -9.12 5.92
CA PHE A 239 -6.32 -8.77 6.62
C PHE A 239 -7.17 -10.03 6.65
N ALA A 240 -7.40 -10.59 7.84
CA ALA A 240 -8.45 -11.57 7.98
C ALA A 240 -9.73 -10.81 7.67
N LEU A 241 -10.28 -11.05 6.48
CA LEU A 241 -11.70 -10.82 6.24
C LEU A 241 -12.41 -11.53 7.40
N TYR A 242 -13.35 -10.85 8.05
CA TYR A 242 -14.13 -11.30 9.22
C TYR A 242 -13.53 -11.01 10.61
N HIS A 243 -13.83 -9.80 11.11
CA HIS A 243 -14.32 -9.60 12.49
C HIS A 243 -15.61 -8.77 12.46
#